data_AF-A0A377BVS1-F1
#
_entry.id   AF-A0A377BVS1-F1
#
_cell.length_a   1.000
_cell.length_b   1.000
_cell.length_c   1.000
_cell.angle_alpha   90.00
_cell.angle_beta   90.00
_cell.angle_gamma   90.00
#
_symmetry.space_group_name_H-M   'P 1'
#
loop_
_entity.id
_entity.type
_entity.pdbx_description
1 polymer ?
#
loop_
_entity_poly.entity_id
_entity_poly.type
_entity_poly.pdbx_seq_one_letter_code
_entity_poly.pdbx_strand_id
1 'polypeptide(L)' 'MRLPKGVRSGRGIRVVSGETLLSYRMPQVLQRFRQRAPKVRLSLQSLNCYVIRDALLNDEADVGVFYRVGMMMP' A
#
# COMPACT_ATOMS: atom_id res chain seq x y z
N MET A 1 -17.06 -6.59 -6.07
CA MET A 1 -16.70 -7.69 -5.15
C MET A 1 -15.72 -7.15 -4.11
N ARG A 2 -16.22 -6.74 -2.94
CA ARG A 2 -15.40 -6.18 -1.84
C ARG A 2 -14.99 -7.34 -0.91
N LEU A 3 -13.69 -7.57 -0.75
CA LEU A 3 -13.17 -8.61 0.14
C LEU A 3 -13.34 -8.18 1.62
N PRO A 4 -13.81 -9.08 2.50
CA PRO A 4 -14.06 -8.76 3.91
C PRO A 4 -12.76 -8.51 4.68
N LYS A 5 -12.78 -7.48 5.53
CA LYS A 5 -11.66 -7.01 6.37
C LYS A 5 -11.80 -7.59 7.76
N GLY A 6 -11.06 -8.65 8.05
CA GLY A 6 -11.05 -9.24 9.39
C GLY A 6 -10.45 -10.64 9.38
N VAL A 7 -9.12 -10.73 9.28
CA VAL A 7 -8.34 -11.86 9.83
C VAL A 7 -6.86 -11.49 9.77
N ARG A 8 -6.28 -11.21 10.95
CA ARG A 8 -4.83 -11.23 11.17
C ARG A 8 -4.41 -12.69 11.19
N SER A 9 -3.69 -13.15 10.17
CA SER A 9 -2.92 -14.40 10.26
C SER A 9 -1.82 -14.46 9.18
N GLY A 10 -0.56 -14.45 9.63
CA GLY A 10 0.60 -14.96 8.88
C GLY A 10 1.21 -14.07 7.79
N ARG A 11 2.21 -13.25 8.16
CA ARG A 11 3.27 -12.68 7.27
C ARG A 11 2.81 -12.06 5.95
N GLY A 12 1.65 -11.41 5.92
CA GLY A 12 1.18 -10.63 4.77
C GLY A 12 1.25 -9.14 5.05
N ILE A 13 1.75 -8.33 4.12
CA ILE A 13 1.70 -6.87 4.22
C ILE A 13 1.00 -6.29 2.98
N ARG A 14 0.05 -5.38 3.22
CA ARG A 14 -0.75 -4.69 2.20
C ARG A 14 -0.23 -3.29 2.02
N VAL A 15 0.31 -3.04 0.83
CA VAL A 15 0.83 -1.73 0.46
C VAL A 15 -0.07 -1.14 -0.61
N VAL A 16 -0.53 0.08 -0.38
CA VAL A 16 -1.27 0.86 -1.38
C VAL A 16 -0.39 2.00 -1.86
N SER A 17 -0.38 2.27 -3.17
CA SER A 17 0.48 3.30 -3.76
C SER A 17 -0.26 4.09 -4.83
N GLY A 18 0.14 5.35 -5.03
CA GLY A 18 -0.23 6.06 -6.25
C GLY A 18 0.29 5.32 -7.49
N GLU A 19 -0.46 5.36 -8.59
CA GLU A 19 -0.13 4.63 -9.82
C GLU A 19 1.26 4.98 -10.38
N THR A 20 1.59 6.27 -10.44
CA THR A 20 2.90 6.73 -10.91
C THR A 20 4.05 6.22 -10.03
N LEU A 21 3.86 6.20 -8.70
CA LEU A 21 4.86 5.69 -7.75
C LEU A 21 5.05 4.19 -7.90
N LEU A 22 3.95 3.48 -8.17
CA LEU A 22 3.93 2.04 -8.36
C LEU A 22 4.77 1.61 -9.58
N SER A 23 4.66 2.34 -10.69
CA SER A 23 5.37 2.00 -11.93
C SER A 23 6.83 2.45 -11.94
N TYR A 24 7.15 3.60 -11.32
CA TYR A 24 8.50 4.18 -11.42
C TYR A 24 9.43 3.86 -10.26
N ARG A 25 8.94 3.82 -9.02
CA ARG A 25 9.80 3.76 -7.82
C ARG A 25 9.65 2.48 -7.02
N MET A 26 8.45 1.91 -7.01
CA MET A 26 8.20 0.66 -6.29
C MET A 26 8.99 -0.54 -6.83
N PRO A 27 9.29 -0.75 -8.12
CA PRO A 27 10.00 -1.96 -8.57
C PRO A 27 11.34 -2.17 -7.84
N GLN A 28 12.12 -1.10 -7.65
CA GLN A 28 13.40 -1.17 -6.93
C GLN A 28 13.21 -1.46 -5.43
N VAL A 29 12.19 -0.88 -4.81
CA VAL A 29 11.86 -1.09 -3.39
C VAL A 29 11.40 -2.53 -3.17
N LEU A 30 10.52 -3.04 -4.04
CA LEU A 30 9.97 -4.39 -4.01
C LEU A 30 11.06 -5.45 -4.17
N GLN A 31 12.04 -5.20 -5.04
CA GLN A 31 13.18 -6.09 -5.23
C GLN A 31 14.01 -6.21 -3.94
N ARG A 32 14.34 -5.09 -3.30
CA ARG A 32 15.06 -5.07 -2.02
C ARG A 32 14.23 -5.70 -0.88
N PHE A 33 12.92 -5.47 -0.88
CA PHE A 33 12.02 -6.07 0.11
C PHE A 33 11.98 -7.59 -0.03
N ARG A 34 11.81 -8.12 -1.25
CA ARG A 34 11.85 -9.57 -1.51
C ARG A 34 13.17 -10.21 -1.11
N GLN A 35 14.31 -9.52 -1.29
CA GLN A 35 15.61 -10.05 -0.86
C GLN A 35 15.71 -10.17 0.66
N ARG A 36 15.20 -9.20 1.40
CA ARG A 36 15.25 -9.20 2.89
C ARG A 36 14.18 -10.08 3.52
N ALA A 37 13.01 -10.17 2.90
CA ALA A 37 11.84 -10.88 3.43
C ALA A 37 11.15 -11.74 2.36
N PRO A 38 11.83 -12.76 1.78
CA PRO A 38 11.29 -13.55 0.68
C PRO A 38 10.06 -14.39 1.06
N LYS A 39 9.87 -14.65 2.35
CA LYS A 39 8.74 -15.44 2.91
C LYS A 39 7.51 -14.58 3.24
N VAL A 40 7.56 -13.27 3.02
CA VAL A 40 6.44 -12.36 3.27
C VAL A 40 5.60 -12.21 2.01
N ARG A 41 4.29 -12.38 2.15
CA ARG A 41 3.36 -12.18 1.03
C ARG A 41 3.04 -10.70 0.94
N LEU A 42 3.49 -10.07 -0.13
CA LEU A 42 3.20 -8.67 -0.39
C LEU A 42 1.97 -8.54 -1.30
N SER A 43 0.97 -7.81 -0.83
CA SER A 43 -0.17 -7.38 -1.65
C SER A 43 -0.01 -5.91 -1.99
N LEU A 44 -0.02 -5.58 -3.27
CA LEU A 44 0.27 -4.24 -3.76
C LEU A 44 -0.87 -3.77 -4.65
N GLN A 45 -1.43 -2.59 -4.35
CA GLN A 45 -2.56 -2.02 -5.09
C GLN A 45 -2.29 -0.57 -5.47
N SER A 46 -2.60 -0.18 -6.72
CA SER A 46 -2.63 1.21 -7.13
C SER A 46 -3.96 1.84 -6.78
N LEU A 47 -3.93 2.97 -6.08
CA LEU A 47 -5.12 3.72 -5.68
C LEU A 47 -4.86 5.24 -5.82
N ASN A 48 -5.95 6.00 -5.88
CA ASN A 48 -5.93 7.47 -5.79
C ASN A 48 -5.52 7.93 -4.37
N CYS A 49 -4.90 9.12 -4.24
CA CYS A 49 -4.42 9.65 -2.96
C CYS A 49 -5.49 9.80 -1.86
N TYR A 50 -6.73 10.15 -2.21
CA TYR A 50 -7.87 10.19 -1.29
C TYR A 50 -8.26 8.78 -0.83
N VAL A 51 -8.35 7.84 -1.78
CA VAL A 51 -8.70 6.43 -1.48
C VAL A 51 -7.62 5.76 -0.64
N ILE A 52 -6.35 6.11 -0.83
CA ILE A 52 -5.23 5.63 0.01
C ILE A 52 -5.42 6.09 1.46
N ARG A 53 -5.81 7.35 1.68
CA ARG A 53 -6.07 7.86 3.03
C ARG A 53 -7.20 7.10 3.70
N ASP A 54 -8.33 6.94 3.02
CA ASP A 54 -9.46 6.17 3.55
C ASP A 54 -9.06 4.73 3.82
N ALA A 55 -8.26 4.12 2.94
CA ALA A 55 -7.79 2.76 3.13
C ALA A 55 -6.86 2.63 4.36
N LEU A 56 -6.07 3.65 4.68
CA LEU A 56 -5.27 3.63 5.90
C LEU A 56 -6.14 3.82 7.16
N LEU A 57 -7.12 4.72 7.10
CA LEU A 57 -8.02 5.00 8.24
C LEU A 57 -8.95 3.83 8.57
N ASN A 58 -9.30 3.02 7.58
CA ASN A 58 -10.21 1.88 7.73
C ASN A 58 -9.47 0.53 7.93
N ASP A 59 -8.18 0.56 8.31
CA ASP A 59 -7.32 -0.64 8.46
C ASP A 59 -7.31 -1.53 7.20
N GLU A 60 -7.53 -0.91 6.04
CA GLU A 60 -7.64 -1.58 4.77
C GLU A 60 -6.29 -1.88 4.13
N ALA A 61 -5.28 -1.07 4.45
CA ALA A 61 -3.90 -1.20 4.06
C ALA A 61 -2.98 -1.00 5.28
N ASP A 62 -1.82 -1.66 5.28
CA ASP A 62 -0.82 -1.51 6.34
C ASP A 62 0.11 -0.31 6.07
N VAL A 63 0.39 -0.03 4.79
CA VAL A 63 1.31 1.04 4.36
C VAL A 63 0.75 1.75 3.13
N GLY A 64 0.76 3.08 3.14
CA GLY A 64 0.38 3.91 2.00
C GLY A 64 1.54 4.76 1.48
N VAL A 65 1.79 4.71 0.18
CA VAL A 65 2.83 5.51 -0.49
C VAL A 65 2.17 6.43 -1.52
N PHE A 66 2.07 7.71 -1.19
CA PHE A 66 1.44 8.68 -2.06
C PHE A 66 2.17 10.02 -1.98
N TYR A 67 2.11 10.79 -3.06
CA TYR A 67 2.57 12.16 -3.01
C TYR A 67 1.60 13.00 -2.19
N ARG A 68 2.13 13.88 -1.34
CA ARG A 68 1.32 14.90 -0.69
C ARG A 68 0.87 15.89 -1.75
N VAL A 69 -0.33 15.70 -2.27
CA VAL A 69 -0.97 16.70 -3.13
C VAL A 69 -1.41 17.81 -2.20
N GLY A 70 -0.81 18.99 -2.35
CA GLY A 70 -1.11 20.15 -1.54
C GLY A 70 -2.55 20.59 -1.74
N MET A 71 -3.41 20.29 -0.78
CA MET A 71 -4.49 21.17 -0.41
C MET A 71 -4.52 21.28 1.11
N MET A 72 -4.50 22.54 1.52
CA MET A 72 -4.67 23.09 2.85
C MET A 72 -5.56 22.21 3.74
N MET A 73 -4.99 21.74 4.84
CA MET A 73 -5.72 21.12 5.94
C MET A 73 -6.34 22.26 6.76
N PRO A 74 -7.67 22.37 6.93
CA PRO A 74 -8.24 22.91 8.16
C PRO A 74 -8.08 21.91 9.31
#